data_AF-A0A2E0FIN8-F1
#
_entry.id   AF-A0A2E0FIN8-F1
#
_cell.length_a   1.000
_cell.length_b   1.000
_cell.length_c   1.000
_cell.angle_alpha   90.00
_cell.angle_beta   90.00
_cell.angle_gamma   90.00
#
_symmetry.space_group_name_H-M   'P 1'
#
loop_
_entity.id
_entity.type
_entity.pdbx_description
1 polymer ?
#
loop_
_entity_poly.entity_id
_entity_poly.type
_entity_poly.pdbx_seq_one_letter_code
_entity_poly.pdbx_strand_id
1 'polypeptide(L)'
;MSADQNRRAMLAVDRMLTLDEGLYNAARNVGTTRNTVLRWLKENNIGFRKVAYGRYKIEPPMEARVRTFLSNMATGKSATAAAKSAGTTVRAMSRQTLPDSSGKATPIISKVGNRWESNFVPLYDHSIVVYGKLLGLDEAQQGRPGEVAGPKAQRNQKKADEDYADIWWQFDLNNFSSSLSAAACAKYWKPALVQFLRQELETPSLTNVVMGAKFMENTKVESHATSNSRLDAAGDLAELTVLEDMMERYDLKLAPTINTGVDDNKSTITNIPDFVAKSDPRITSTIASQGYFQVFFLRKGGLEIYPSPPGLPLTFSYSISDERTA
;
A
#
# COMPACT_ATOMS: atom_id res chain seq x y z
N MET A 1 16.87 -40.68 7.46
CA MET A 1 16.94 -40.36 8.90
C MET A 1 15.66 -40.83 9.61
N SER A 2 15.66 -41.08 10.93
CA SER A 2 14.41 -41.37 11.67
C SER A 2 13.58 -40.09 11.87
N ALA A 3 12.27 -40.22 12.09
CA ALA A 3 11.36 -39.07 12.25
C ALA A 3 11.76 -38.15 13.43
N ASP A 4 12.17 -38.74 14.55
CA ASP A 4 12.66 -38.00 15.71
C ASP A 4 14.01 -37.29 15.43
N GLN A 5 14.93 -37.94 14.70
CA GLN A 5 16.17 -37.31 14.27
C GLN A 5 15.93 -36.13 13.31
N ASN A 6 14.95 -36.24 12.41
CA ASN A 6 14.52 -35.16 11.52
C ASN A 6 13.97 -33.97 12.32
N ARG A 7 13.07 -34.22 13.28
CA ARG A 7 12.48 -33.18 14.13
C ARG A 7 13.55 -32.41 14.91
N ARG A 8 14.50 -33.12 15.53
CA ARG A 8 15.59 -32.48 16.29
C ARG A 8 16.56 -31.72 15.39
N ALA A 9 16.85 -32.23 14.18
CA ALA A 9 17.69 -31.50 13.23
C ALA A 9 17.02 -30.21 12.75
N MET A 10 15.72 -30.23 12.49
CA MET A 10 14.94 -29.04 12.14
C MET A 10 14.94 -28.00 13.27
N LEU A 11 14.73 -28.43 14.52
CA LEU A 11 14.79 -27.52 15.68
C LEU A 11 16.19 -26.94 15.90
N ALA A 12 17.26 -27.70 15.65
CA ALA A 12 18.62 -27.15 15.70
C ALA A 12 18.82 -26.06 14.63
N VAL A 13 18.32 -26.29 13.41
CA VAL A 13 18.39 -25.32 12.31
C VAL A 13 17.60 -24.06 12.65
N ASP A 14 16.40 -24.19 13.21
CA ASP A 14 15.61 -23.05 13.67
C ASP A 14 16.39 -22.19 14.67
N ARG A 15 16.98 -22.81 15.70
CA ARG A 15 17.82 -22.10 16.68
C ARG A 15 19.03 -21.41 16.07
N MET A 16 19.66 -22.01 15.05
CA MET A 16 20.76 -21.37 14.34
C MET A 16 20.31 -20.12 13.57
N LEU A 17 19.07 -20.08 13.10
CA LEU A 17 18.53 -18.97 12.31
C LEU A 17 17.91 -17.88 13.20
N THR A 18 17.24 -18.26 14.28
CA THR A 18 16.48 -17.35 15.15
C THR A 18 17.29 -16.81 16.33
N LEU A 19 18.22 -17.61 16.88
CA LEU A 19 19.00 -17.27 18.07
C LEU A 19 20.49 -16.99 17.77
N ASP A 20 20.88 -17.00 16.49
CA ASP A 20 22.28 -16.90 16.02
C ASP A 20 23.23 -17.90 16.73
N GLU A 21 22.70 -19.06 17.13
CA GLU A 21 23.48 -20.10 17.80
C GLU A 21 24.43 -20.80 16.82
N GLY A 22 25.66 -21.05 17.26
CA GLY A 22 26.58 -21.91 16.51
C GLY A 22 26.07 -23.36 16.45
N LEU A 23 26.26 -24.04 15.30
CA LEU A 23 25.80 -25.41 15.02
C LEU A 23 26.01 -26.41 16.18
N TYR A 24 27.14 -26.32 16.89
CA TYR A 24 27.42 -27.22 18.02
C TYR A 24 26.45 -27.01 19.19
N ASN A 25 26.22 -25.76 19.58
CA ASN A 25 25.34 -25.41 20.69
C ASN A 25 23.88 -25.71 20.30
N ALA A 26 23.48 -25.33 19.09
CA ALA A 26 22.15 -25.62 18.57
C ALA A 26 21.85 -27.13 18.54
N ALA A 27 22.80 -27.96 18.08
CA ALA A 27 22.64 -29.42 18.08
C ALA A 27 22.56 -30.01 19.50
N ARG A 28 23.41 -29.54 20.42
CA ARG A 28 23.42 -30.01 21.81
C ARG A 28 22.12 -29.67 22.54
N ASN A 29 21.61 -28.45 22.36
CA ASN A 29 20.42 -27.95 23.06
C ASN A 29 19.13 -28.69 22.69
N VAL A 30 19.08 -29.33 21.52
CA VAL A 30 17.92 -30.12 21.06
C VAL A 30 18.19 -31.63 21.07
N GLY A 31 19.28 -32.07 21.70
CA GLY A 31 19.60 -33.50 21.86
C GLY A 31 19.91 -34.22 20.55
N THR A 32 20.62 -33.57 19.63
CA THR A 32 21.12 -34.16 18.37
C THR A 32 22.63 -33.94 18.19
N THR A 33 23.20 -34.42 17.09
CA THR A 33 24.64 -34.25 16.79
C THR A 33 24.84 -33.32 15.59
N ARG A 34 26.03 -32.68 15.53
CA ARG A 34 26.44 -31.87 14.37
C ARG A 34 26.30 -32.64 13.05
N ASN A 35 26.72 -33.91 13.03
CA ASN A 35 26.66 -34.74 11.83
C ASN A 35 25.21 -35.02 11.41
N THR A 36 24.30 -35.20 12.35
CA THR A 36 22.87 -35.37 12.07
C THR A 36 22.27 -34.11 11.45
N VAL A 37 22.61 -32.92 11.98
CA VAL A 37 22.14 -31.64 11.41
C VAL A 37 22.74 -31.40 10.02
N LEU A 38 24.05 -31.64 9.83
CA LEU A 38 24.70 -31.49 8.53
C LEU A 38 24.16 -32.49 7.49
N ARG A 39 23.86 -33.73 7.91
CA ARG A 39 23.20 -34.72 7.05
C ARG A 39 21.81 -34.26 6.66
N TRP A 40 21.02 -33.76 7.61
CA TRP A 40 19.68 -33.22 7.33
C TRP A 40 19.73 -32.03 6.37
N LEU A 41 20.65 -31.08 6.55
CA LEU A 41 20.83 -29.96 5.64
C LEU A 41 21.16 -30.43 4.21
N LYS A 42 22.04 -31.44 4.06
CA LYS A 42 22.33 -32.07 2.76
C LYS A 42 21.12 -32.77 2.16
N GLU A 43 20.40 -33.57 2.95
CA GLU A 43 19.19 -34.30 2.51
C GLU A 43 18.08 -33.35 2.05
N ASN A 44 18.01 -32.13 2.59
CA ASN A 44 17.03 -31.10 2.22
C ASN A 44 17.57 -30.05 1.24
N ASN A 45 18.75 -30.26 0.64
CA ASN A 45 19.39 -29.32 -0.30
C ASN A 45 19.59 -27.90 0.26
N ILE A 46 19.79 -27.77 1.58
CA ILE A 46 20.06 -26.49 2.24
C ILE A 46 21.57 -26.25 2.28
N GLY A 47 22.00 -25.14 1.68
CA GLY A 47 23.40 -24.74 1.67
C GLY A 47 23.92 -24.40 3.06
N PHE A 48 25.17 -24.74 3.34
CA PHE A 48 25.88 -24.30 4.54
C PHE A 48 27.36 -24.18 4.25
N ARG A 49 28.04 -23.28 4.96
CA ARG A 49 29.50 -23.14 4.88
C ARG A 49 30.14 -23.07 6.24
N LYS A 50 31.40 -23.51 6.30
CA LYS A 50 32.27 -23.29 7.45
C LYS A 50 32.76 -21.85 7.42
N VAL A 51 32.62 -21.15 8.54
CA VAL A 51 33.15 -19.79 8.76
C VAL A 51 34.32 -19.84 9.75
N ALA A 52 34.95 -18.69 10.01
CA ALA A 52 36.07 -18.59 10.92
C ALA A 52 35.79 -19.25 12.28
N TYR A 53 36.84 -19.78 12.92
CA TYR A 53 36.77 -20.50 14.20
C TYR A 53 35.91 -21.78 14.17
N GLY A 54 35.74 -22.40 12.99
CA GLY A 54 35.09 -23.70 12.86
C GLY A 54 33.57 -23.69 13.06
N ARG A 55 32.95 -22.51 13.08
CA ARG A 55 31.48 -22.37 13.11
C ARG A 55 30.91 -22.70 11.72
N TYR A 56 29.65 -23.11 11.68
CA TYR A 56 28.90 -23.32 10.44
C TYR A 56 27.78 -22.29 10.36
N LYS A 57 27.61 -21.70 9.18
CA LYS A 57 26.50 -20.78 8.89
C LYS A 57 25.64 -21.41 7.79
N ILE A 58 24.33 -21.43 8.04
CA ILE A 58 23.34 -21.83 7.03
C ILE A 58 23.29 -20.72 5.98
N GLU A 59 23.38 -21.13 4.73
CA GLU A 59 23.36 -20.23 3.60
C GLU A 59 21.95 -20.18 3.02
N PRO A 60 21.37 -18.99 2.84
CA PRO A 60 20.11 -18.88 2.15
C PRO A 60 20.26 -19.43 0.72
N PRO A 61 19.21 -20.06 0.16
CA PRO A 61 19.21 -20.54 -1.22
C PRO A 61 19.45 -19.37 -2.18
N MET A 62 19.96 -19.67 -3.38
CA MET A 62 20.29 -18.62 -4.36
C MET A 62 19.08 -17.73 -4.67
N GLU A 63 17.88 -18.29 -4.75
CA GLU A 63 16.64 -17.54 -4.95
C GLU A 63 16.40 -16.48 -3.87
N ALA A 64 16.56 -16.85 -2.59
CA ALA A 64 16.43 -15.91 -1.48
C ALA A 64 17.51 -14.81 -1.55
N ARG A 65 18.73 -15.17 -1.96
CA ARG A 65 19.82 -14.21 -2.17
C ARG A 65 19.53 -13.26 -3.33
N VAL A 66 18.96 -13.75 -4.43
CA VAL A 66 18.54 -12.93 -5.58
C VAL A 66 17.46 -11.93 -5.14
N ARG A 67 16.43 -12.38 -4.39
CA ARG A 67 15.40 -11.49 -3.85
C ARG A 67 16.00 -10.41 -2.95
N THR A 68 16.82 -10.78 -1.97
CA THR A 68 17.51 -9.81 -1.10
C THR A 68 18.40 -8.84 -1.89
N PHE A 69 19.09 -9.34 -2.92
CA PHE A 69 19.93 -8.52 -3.79
C PHE A 69 19.10 -7.49 -4.55
N LEU A 70 18.01 -7.90 -5.20
CA LEU A 70 17.12 -7.03 -5.97
C LEU A 70 16.39 -6.02 -5.07
N SER A 71 15.90 -6.41 -3.89
CA SER A 71 15.31 -5.47 -2.91
C SER A 71 16.32 -4.38 -2.52
N ASN A 72 17.57 -4.75 -2.24
CA ASN A 72 18.61 -3.79 -1.88
C ASN A 72 18.96 -2.83 -3.02
N MET A 73 19.00 -3.33 -4.27
CA MET A 73 19.20 -2.48 -5.44
C MET A 73 18.03 -1.51 -5.63
N ALA A 74 16.79 -1.94 -5.39
CA ALA A 74 15.61 -1.09 -5.49
C ALA A 74 15.61 0.05 -4.45
N THR A 75 16.18 -0.18 -3.25
CA THR A 75 16.38 0.87 -2.25
C THR A 75 17.59 1.79 -2.55
N GLY A 76 18.11 1.77 -3.78
CA GLY A 76 19.21 2.63 -4.23
C GLY A 76 20.63 2.16 -3.87
N LYS A 77 20.82 0.94 -3.34
CA LYS A 77 22.18 0.43 -3.08
C LYS A 77 22.86 0.02 -4.38
N SER A 78 24.16 0.25 -4.47
CA SER A 78 24.97 -0.25 -5.59
C SER A 78 24.97 -1.78 -5.63
N ALA A 79 25.15 -2.36 -6.82
CA ALA A 79 25.21 -3.82 -6.98
C ALA A 79 26.25 -4.48 -6.07
N THR A 80 27.41 -3.84 -5.84
CA THR A 80 28.43 -4.36 -4.91
C THR A 80 27.93 -4.40 -3.47
N ALA A 81 27.29 -3.32 -2.99
CA ALA A 81 26.74 -3.26 -1.65
C ALA A 81 25.58 -4.25 -1.46
N ALA A 82 24.67 -4.32 -2.44
CA ALA A 82 23.56 -5.26 -2.46
C ALA A 82 24.03 -6.72 -2.46
N ALA A 83 25.05 -7.06 -3.25
CA ALA A 83 25.63 -8.41 -3.28
C ALA A 83 26.24 -8.79 -1.93
N LYS A 84 26.97 -7.87 -1.30
CA LYS A 84 27.53 -8.09 0.04
C LYS A 84 26.43 -8.32 1.08
N SER A 85 25.36 -7.53 1.06
CA SER A 85 24.21 -7.71 1.96
C SER A 85 23.49 -9.04 1.74
N ALA A 86 23.39 -9.53 0.50
CA ALA A 86 22.87 -10.86 0.17
C ALA A 86 23.89 -12.00 0.38
N GLY A 87 25.08 -11.70 0.89
CA GLY A 87 26.15 -12.66 1.17
C GLY A 87 26.75 -13.31 -0.09
N THR A 88 26.71 -12.64 -1.23
CA THR A 88 27.12 -13.13 -2.55
C THR A 88 28.10 -12.15 -3.24
N THR A 89 28.41 -12.39 -4.52
CA THR A 89 29.21 -11.48 -5.36
C THR A 89 28.40 -10.98 -6.55
N VAL A 90 28.78 -9.81 -7.08
CA VAL A 90 28.18 -9.28 -8.33
C VAL A 90 28.36 -10.25 -9.49
N ARG A 91 29.51 -10.94 -9.57
CA ARG A 91 29.76 -11.96 -10.60
C ARG A 91 28.77 -13.11 -10.53
N ALA A 92 28.46 -13.60 -9.33
CA ALA A 92 27.45 -14.65 -9.15
C ALA A 92 26.05 -14.16 -9.50
N MET A 93 25.69 -12.94 -9.08
CA MET A 93 24.40 -12.31 -9.37
C MET A 93 24.21 -12.00 -10.86
N SER A 94 25.26 -11.59 -11.57
CA SER A 94 25.22 -11.33 -13.02
C SER A 94 24.94 -12.57 -13.88
N ARG A 95 25.07 -13.78 -13.31
CA ARG A 95 24.75 -15.05 -13.96
C ARG A 95 23.35 -15.54 -13.66
N GLN A 96 22.63 -14.89 -12.73
CA GLN A 96 21.28 -15.28 -12.38
C GLN A 96 20.30 -14.67 -13.37
N THR A 97 19.22 -15.41 -13.63
CA THR A 97 18.12 -14.98 -14.48
C THR A 97 16.80 -15.18 -13.73
N LEU A 98 15.82 -14.35 -14.04
CA LEU A 98 14.43 -14.55 -13.66
C LEU A 98 13.56 -14.54 -14.94
N PRO A 99 12.42 -15.25 -14.96
CA PRO A 99 11.49 -15.17 -16.08
C PRO A 99 10.92 -13.75 -16.20
N ASP A 100 10.79 -13.23 -17.42
CA ASP A 100 9.98 -12.06 -17.70
C ASP A 100 8.48 -12.43 -17.84
N SER A 101 7.64 -11.46 -18.18
CA SER A 101 6.19 -11.66 -18.36
C SER A 101 5.82 -12.66 -19.47
N SER A 102 6.73 -12.95 -20.40
CA SER A 102 6.56 -13.97 -21.44
C SER A 102 7.13 -15.34 -21.05
N GLY A 103 7.70 -15.46 -19.85
CA GLY A 103 8.39 -16.66 -19.37
C GLY A 103 9.83 -16.79 -19.85
N LYS A 104 10.37 -15.80 -20.57
CA LYS A 104 11.74 -15.82 -21.08
C LYS A 104 12.73 -15.49 -19.97
N ALA A 105 13.78 -16.30 -19.84
CA ALA A 105 14.84 -16.07 -18.87
C ALA A 105 15.61 -14.77 -19.19
N THR A 106 15.50 -13.80 -18.29
CA THR A 106 16.13 -12.48 -18.41
C THR A 106 17.16 -12.28 -17.30
N PRO A 107 18.37 -11.78 -17.60
CA PRO A 107 19.38 -11.49 -16.57
C PRO A 107 18.85 -10.51 -15.52
N ILE A 108 19.08 -10.81 -14.24
CA ILE A 108 18.56 -9.96 -13.16
C ILE A 108 19.20 -8.55 -13.13
N ILE A 109 20.42 -8.43 -13.68
CA ILE A 109 21.15 -7.18 -13.83
C ILE A 109 21.85 -7.11 -15.18
N SER A 110 22.06 -5.89 -15.68
CA SER A 110 22.91 -5.60 -16.83
C SER A 110 23.74 -4.35 -16.58
N LYS A 111 24.82 -4.19 -17.36
CA LYS A 111 25.60 -2.95 -17.34
C LYS A 111 24.92 -1.89 -18.19
N VAL A 112 24.70 -0.72 -17.60
CA VAL A 112 24.29 0.51 -18.28
C VAL A 112 25.42 1.50 -18.09
N GLY A 113 26.17 1.76 -19.18
CA GLY A 113 27.46 2.44 -19.11
C GLY A 113 28.42 1.73 -18.14
N ASN A 114 28.87 2.46 -17.11
CA ASN A 114 29.81 1.94 -16.11
C ASN A 114 29.13 1.39 -14.84
N ARG A 115 27.80 1.35 -14.78
CA ARG A 115 27.04 0.92 -13.59
C ARG A 115 26.25 -0.34 -13.86
N TRP A 116 26.06 -1.15 -12.83
CA TRP A 116 25.13 -2.27 -12.84
C TRP A 116 23.75 -1.78 -12.45
N GLU A 117 22.76 -2.06 -13.28
CA GLU A 117 21.36 -1.78 -13.00
C GLU A 117 20.55 -3.07 -12.95
N SER A 118 19.51 -3.06 -12.13
CA SER A 118 18.50 -4.13 -12.10
C SER A 118 17.65 -4.07 -13.37
N ASN A 119 17.36 -5.24 -13.94
CA ASN A 119 16.34 -5.38 -15.00
C ASN A 119 14.95 -5.66 -14.45
N PHE A 120 14.83 -5.81 -13.13
CA PHE A 120 13.60 -6.11 -12.42
C PHE A 120 13.26 -5.00 -11.44
N VAL A 121 11.96 -4.76 -11.28
CA VAL A 121 11.37 -3.79 -10.35
C VAL A 121 10.60 -4.59 -9.30
N PRO A 122 10.77 -4.31 -8.00
CA PRO A 122 9.88 -4.89 -7.01
C PRO A 122 8.49 -4.30 -7.21
N LEU A 123 7.46 -5.14 -7.17
CA LEU A 123 6.08 -4.74 -7.20
C LEU A 123 5.42 -5.22 -5.91
N TYR A 124 4.92 -4.25 -5.15
CA TYR A 124 4.17 -4.45 -3.93
C TYR A 124 2.69 -4.22 -4.23
N ASP A 125 1.82 -5.01 -3.61
CA ASP A 125 0.38 -4.77 -3.59
C ASP A 125 0.02 -4.19 -2.21
N HIS A 126 -0.38 -2.93 -2.20
CA HIS A 126 -0.73 -2.19 -0.98
C HIS A 126 -2.24 -2.05 -0.85
N SER A 127 -2.71 -1.93 0.40
CA SER A 127 -4.03 -1.36 0.68
C SER A 127 -3.84 0.09 1.12
N ILE A 128 -4.19 1.05 0.28
CA ILE A 128 -4.02 2.48 0.59
C ILE A 128 -5.35 3.06 1.02
N VAL A 129 -5.33 3.83 2.10
CA VAL A 129 -6.49 4.55 2.61
C VAL A 129 -6.19 6.04 2.57
N VAL A 130 -7.03 6.81 1.88
CA VAL A 130 -6.97 8.28 1.90
C VAL A 130 -8.19 8.79 2.63
N TYR A 131 -8.04 9.70 3.59
CA TYR A 131 -9.18 10.16 4.38
C TYR A 131 -9.03 11.61 4.82
N GLY A 132 -10.16 12.26 5.06
CA GLY A 132 -10.18 13.67 5.44
C GLY A 132 -11.55 14.09 5.95
N LYS A 133 -11.69 15.39 6.20
CA LYS A 133 -12.96 15.99 6.60
C LYS A 133 -13.69 16.59 5.41
N LEU A 134 -14.97 16.86 5.59
CA LEU A 134 -15.78 17.61 4.65
C LEU A 134 -15.98 19.05 5.14
N LEU A 135 -15.98 19.98 4.20
CA LEU A 135 -16.40 21.37 4.36
C LEU A 135 -17.69 21.56 3.55
N GLY A 136 -18.58 22.42 4.01
CA GLY A 136 -19.73 22.89 3.23
C GLY A 136 -19.59 24.35 2.87
N LEU A 137 -20.72 24.96 2.52
CA LEU A 137 -20.84 26.40 2.26
C LEU A 137 -20.13 27.25 3.35
N ASP A 138 -19.44 28.31 2.92
CA ASP A 138 -18.65 29.21 3.75
C ASP A 138 -17.49 28.51 4.51
N GLU A 139 -16.96 27.42 3.94
CA GLU A 139 -15.92 26.57 4.55
C GLU A 139 -16.32 25.97 5.91
N ALA A 140 -17.62 25.87 6.17
CA ALA A 140 -18.12 25.33 7.42
C ALA A 140 -17.80 23.83 7.53
N GLN A 141 -16.96 23.46 8.50
CA GLN A 141 -16.61 22.06 8.74
C GLN A 141 -17.87 21.25 9.04
N GLN A 142 -18.05 20.14 8.33
CA GLN A 142 -19.11 19.20 8.62
C GLN A 142 -18.75 18.34 9.83
N GLY A 143 -19.74 18.10 10.69
CA GLY A 143 -19.55 17.38 11.95
C GLY A 143 -18.88 18.22 13.03
N ARG A 144 -18.51 17.58 14.14
CA ARG A 144 -17.98 18.30 15.31
C ARG A 144 -16.60 18.95 15.04
N PRO A 145 -16.37 20.19 15.52
CA PRO A 145 -15.03 20.77 15.55
C PRO A 145 -14.08 19.95 16.45
N GLY A 146 -12.88 19.60 15.96
CA GLY A 146 -11.87 18.84 16.73
C GLY A 146 -11.22 17.67 15.96
N GLU A 147 -10.38 16.88 16.63
CA GLU A 147 -9.48 15.88 15.99
C GLU A 147 -10.09 14.48 15.77
N VAL A 148 -11.35 14.25 16.13
CA VAL A 148 -11.97 12.92 16.07
C VAL A 148 -12.38 12.60 14.63
N ALA A 149 -11.43 12.19 13.79
CA ALA A 149 -11.67 11.83 12.38
C ALA A 149 -10.77 10.67 11.92
N GLY A 150 -11.26 9.89 10.95
CA GLY A 150 -10.51 8.82 10.29
C GLY A 150 -10.70 7.42 10.91
N PRO A 151 -10.02 6.39 10.36
CA PRO A 151 -10.20 4.98 10.73
C PRO A 151 -9.97 4.64 12.21
N LYS A 152 -9.26 5.51 12.94
CA LYS A 152 -8.92 5.34 14.36
C LYS A 152 -9.79 6.17 15.30
N ALA A 153 -10.80 6.88 14.78
CA ALA A 153 -11.72 7.64 15.61
C ALA A 153 -12.46 6.70 16.56
N GLN A 154 -12.26 6.90 17.87
CA GLN A 154 -12.97 6.16 18.93
C GLN A 154 -13.76 7.13 19.78
N ARG A 155 -15.03 6.79 20.04
CA ARG A 155 -15.91 7.61 20.87
C ARG A 155 -16.16 6.96 22.22
N ASN A 156 -15.93 7.70 23.29
CA ASN A 156 -16.41 7.32 24.61
C ASN A 156 -17.92 7.53 24.65
N GLN A 157 -18.69 6.44 24.53
CA GLN A 157 -20.15 6.45 24.47
C GLN A 157 -20.81 7.17 25.65
N LYS A 158 -20.14 7.24 26.82
CA LYS A 158 -20.67 7.93 28.02
C LYS A 158 -20.59 9.46 27.95
N LYS A 159 -19.75 10.03 27.07
CA LYS A 159 -19.58 11.48 26.85
C LYS A 159 -20.01 11.92 25.44
N ALA A 160 -20.68 11.02 24.72
CA ALA A 160 -21.11 11.24 23.37
C ALA A 160 -22.42 12.06 23.37
N ASP A 161 -22.33 13.28 22.84
CA ASP A 161 -23.49 14.08 22.40
C ASP A 161 -24.39 13.29 21.43
N GLU A 162 -25.70 13.28 21.70
CA GLU A 162 -26.70 12.60 20.85
C GLU A 162 -26.94 13.35 19.55
N ASP A 163 -26.80 14.68 19.56
CA ASP A 163 -27.19 15.56 18.46
C ASP A 163 -26.03 15.84 17.47
N TYR A 164 -24.80 15.47 17.83
CA TYR A 164 -23.60 15.72 17.02
C TYR A 164 -22.88 14.44 16.57
N ALA A 165 -22.57 14.40 15.27
CA ALA A 165 -21.75 13.37 14.63
C ALA A 165 -20.32 13.86 14.36
N ASP A 166 -19.35 12.97 14.56
CA ASP A 166 -18.02 13.14 13.95
C ASP A 166 -18.11 12.63 12.50
N ILE A 167 -17.75 13.48 11.53
CA ILE A 167 -17.92 13.20 10.10
C ILE A 167 -16.57 13.24 9.41
N TRP A 168 -16.25 12.18 8.68
CA TRP A 168 -15.07 12.13 7.80
C TRP A 168 -15.39 11.31 6.56
N TRP A 169 -14.61 11.51 5.51
CA TRP A 169 -14.64 10.68 4.31
C TRP A 169 -13.41 9.81 4.24
N GLN A 170 -13.52 8.69 3.53
CA GLN A 170 -12.45 7.74 3.27
C GLN A 170 -12.56 7.22 1.84
N PHE A 171 -11.41 7.02 1.21
CA PHE A 171 -11.24 6.36 -0.07
C PHE A 171 -10.28 5.18 0.10
N ASP A 172 -10.81 3.97 -0.09
CA ASP A 172 -10.08 2.72 0.13
C ASP A 172 -9.68 2.08 -1.18
N LEU A 173 -8.38 1.88 -1.37
CA LEU A 173 -7.75 1.19 -2.50
C LEU A 173 -7.14 -0.11 -2.01
N ASN A 174 -7.91 -1.20 -2.05
CA ASN A 174 -7.49 -2.48 -1.47
C ASN A 174 -6.38 -3.19 -2.26
N ASN A 175 -6.26 -2.92 -3.57
CA ASN A 175 -5.24 -3.50 -4.44
C ASN A 175 -4.57 -2.37 -5.21
N PHE A 176 -3.50 -1.82 -4.64
CA PHE A 176 -2.73 -0.74 -5.24
C PHE A 176 -1.30 -1.20 -5.49
N SER A 177 -1.00 -1.48 -6.76
CA SER A 177 0.34 -1.90 -7.19
C SER A 177 1.30 -0.73 -7.20
N SER A 178 2.47 -0.87 -6.56
CA SER A 178 3.53 0.16 -6.53
C SER A 178 4.90 -0.48 -6.40
N SER A 179 5.92 0.20 -6.94
CA SER A 179 7.33 -0.18 -6.72
C SER A 179 7.92 0.37 -5.41
N LEU A 180 7.18 1.26 -4.75
CA LEU A 180 7.56 1.87 -3.49
C LEU A 180 7.10 1.03 -2.29
N SER A 181 7.78 1.19 -1.16
CA SER A 181 7.30 0.67 0.12
C SER A 181 6.00 1.36 0.53
N ALA A 182 5.20 0.74 1.40
CA ALA A 182 3.92 1.25 1.87
C ALA A 182 3.94 2.76 2.21
N ALA A 183 4.83 3.18 3.11
CA ALA A 183 4.94 4.58 3.53
C ALA A 183 5.36 5.54 2.40
N ALA A 184 6.25 5.10 1.51
CA ALA A 184 6.70 5.90 0.38
C ALA A 184 5.60 6.01 -0.70
N CYS A 185 4.89 4.91 -0.96
CA CYS A 185 3.75 4.84 -1.87
C CYS A 185 2.64 5.81 -1.44
N ALA A 186 2.20 5.73 -0.19
CA ALA A 186 1.17 6.62 0.35
C ALA A 186 1.60 8.10 0.25
N LYS A 187 2.86 8.42 0.57
CA LYS A 187 3.38 9.79 0.46
C LYS A 187 3.44 10.28 -0.99
N TYR A 188 3.91 9.44 -1.90
CA TYR A 188 4.12 9.79 -3.31
C TYR A 188 2.80 10.02 -4.03
N TRP A 189 1.84 9.09 -3.89
CA TRP A 189 0.57 9.14 -4.63
C TRP A 189 -0.48 10.07 -4.02
N LYS A 190 -0.30 10.52 -2.77
CA LYS A 190 -1.26 11.40 -2.07
C LYS A 190 -1.72 12.60 -2.91
N PRO A 191 -0.83 13.41 -3.53
CA PRO A 191 -1.28 14.60 -4.26
C PRO A 191 -2.17 14.24 -5.46
N ALA A 192 -1.77 13.22 -6.23
CA ALA A 192 -2.52 12.77 -7.40
C ALA A 192 -3.87 12.17 -7.01
N LEU A 193 -3.93 11.36 -5.95
CA LEU A 193 -5.17 10.79 -5.42
C LEU A 193 -6.14 11.86 -4.93
N VAL A 194 -5.64 12.88 -4.22
CA VAL A 194 -6.48 13.99 -3.75
C VAL A 194 -7.00 14.81 -4.92
N GLN A 195 -6.16 15.11 -5.90
CA GLN A 195 -6.58 15.84 -7.10
C GLN A 195 -7.65 15.06 -7.87
N PHE A 196 -7.44 13.75 -8.07
CA PHE A 196 -8.42 12.86 -8.68
C PHE A 196 -9.74 12.88 -7.92
N LEU A 197 -9.73 12.68 -6.60
CA LEU A 197 -10.95 12.71 -5.80
C LEU A 197 -11.68 14.05 -5.90
N ARG A 198 -10.96 15.18 -5.88
CA ARG A 198 -11.59 16.49 -6.08
C ARG A 198 -12.24 16.61 -7.46
N GLN A 199 -11.55 16.16 -8.51
CA GLN A 199 -12.09 16.19 -9.86
C GLN A 199 -13.36 15.34 -9.99
N GLU A 200 -13.36 14.12 -9.45
CA GLU A 200 -14.52 13.23 -9.51
C GLU A 200 -15.67 13.68 -8.60
N LEU A 201 -15.37 14.22 -7.42
CA LEU A 201 -16.36 14.44 -6.37
C LEU A 201 -16.87 15.88 -6.25
N GLU A 202 -16.06 16.87 -6.64
CA GLU A 202 -16.33 18.30 -6.48
C GLU A 202 -16.61 19.01 -7.81
N THR A 203 -16.48 18.34 -8.96
CA THR A 203 -16.82 18.93 -10.26
C THR A 203 -18.33 18.79 -10.53
N PRO A 204 -19.06 19.90 -10.76
CA PRO A 204 -20.46 19.83 -11.17
C PRO A 204 -20.59 19.01 -12.47
N SER A 205 -21.43 17.98 -12.44
CA SER A 205 -21.62 17.07 -13.57
C SER A 205 -22.92 16.27 -13.52
N LEU A 206 -23.64 16.30 -12.40
CA LEU A 206 -24.88 15.55 -12.21
C LEU A 206 -26.09 16.46 -12.34
N THR A 207 -27.05 16.08 -13.17
CA THR A 207 -28.34 16.76 -13.26
C THR A 207 -29.35 16.11 -12.30
N ASN A 208 -29.69 16.81 -11.22
CA ASN A 208 -30.77 16.42 -10.31
C ASN A 208 -31.62 17.65 -9.97
N VAL A 209 -32.68 17.85 -10.76
CA VAL A 209 -33.54 19.04 -10.69
C VAL A 209 -34.26 19.16 -9.34
N VAL A 210 -34.63 18.03 -8.73
CA VAL A 210 -35.33 18.03 -7.44
C VAL A 210 -34.41 18.52 -6.32
N MET A 211 -33.18 18.00 -6.26
CA MET A 211 -32.19 18.46 -5.29
C MET A 211 -31.74 19.89 -5.56
N GLY A 212 -31.55 20.26 -6.83
CA GLY A 212 -31.23 21.62 -7.23
C GLY A 212 -32.27 22.62 -6.72
N ALA A 213 -33.56 22.36 -6.97
CA ALA A 213 -34.65 23.19 -6.48
C ALA A 213 -34.67 23.28 -4.95
N LYS A 214 -34.51 22.15 -4.25
CA LYS A 214 -34.44 22.10 -2.77
C LYS A 214 -33.30 22.96 -2.21
N PHE A 215 -32.13 22.97 -2.85
CA PHE A 215 -31.02 23.82 -2.45
C PHE A 215 -31.32 25.31 -2.65
N MET A 216 -32.00 25.67 -3.74
CA MET A 216 -32.34 27.05 -4.07
C MET A 216 -33.41 27.67 -3.16
N GLU A 217 -34.12 26.87 -2.34
CA GLU A 217 -35.01 27.39 -1.28
C GLU A 217 -34.24 28.18 -0.20
N ASN A 218 -32.92 28.00 -0.10
CA ASN A 218 -32.07 28.71 0.86
C ASN A 218 -31.41 29.93 0.20
N THR A 219 -31.75 31.13 0.68
CA THR A 219 -31.25 32.40 0.12
C THR A 219 -29.72 32.57 0.16
N LYS A 220 -29.02 31.93 1.10
CA LYS A 220 -27.55 31.90 1.11
C LYS A 220 -26.99 31.06 -0.03
N VAL A 221 -27.62 29.91 -0.30
CA VAL A 221 -27.24 29.02 -1.39
C VAL A 221 -27.46 29.70 -2.73
N GLU A 222 -28.63 30.34 -2.93
CA GLU A 222 -28.93 31.12 -4.12
C GLU A 222 -27.91 32.24 -4.35
N SER A 223 -27.58 33.02 -3.31
CA SER A 223 -26.57 34.08 -3.39
C SER A 223 -25.19 33.55 -3.76
N HIS A 224 -24.80 32.41 -3.17
CA HIS A 224 -23.53 31.75 -3.49
C HIS A 224 -23.50 31.17 -4.90
N ALA A 225 -24.58 30.51 -5.33
CA ALA A 225 -24.70 29.92 -6.67
C ALA A 225 -24.61 31.00 -7.75
N THR A 226 -25.27 32.14 -7.54
CA THR A 226 -25.20 33.32 -8.41
C THR A 226 -23.76 33.84 -8.50
N SER A 227 -23.11 34.05 -7.35
CA SER A 227 -21.75 34.61 -7.28
C SER A 227 -20.69 33.69 -7.92
N ASN A 228 -20.95 32.38 -7.95
CA ASN A 228 -20.05 31.38 -8.52
C ASN A 228 -20.50 30.89 -9.91
N SER A 229 -21.45 31.58 -10.56
CA SER A 229 -21.92 31.24 -11.92
C SER A 229 -22.39 29.78 -12.08
N ARG A 230 -23.08 29.26 -11.06
CA ARG A 230 -23.61 27.88 -11.05
C ARG A 230 -25.03 27.74 -11.59
N LEU A 231 -25.69 28.86 -11.86
CA LEU A 231 -27.07 28.88 -12.34
C LEU A 231 -27.09 28.85 -13.88
N ASP A 232 -28.08 28.16 -14.44
CA ASP A 232 -28.35 28.20 -15.86
C ASP A 232 -29.08 29.47 -16.28
N ALA A 233 -29.48 29.54 -17.55
CA ALA A 233 -30.21 30.68 -18.10
C ALA A 233 -31.62 30.86 -17.49
N ALA A 234 -32.20 29.83 -16.88
CA ALA A 234 -33.48 29.89 -16.18
C ALA A 234 -33.32 30.33 -14.71
N GLY A 235 -32.08 30.42 -14.21
CA GLY A 235 -31.78 30.73 -12.82
C GLY A 235 -31.78 29.50 -11.92
N ASP A 236 -31.79 28.30 -12.50
CA ASP A 236 -31.83 27.04 -11.77
C ASP A 236 -30.41 26.47 -11.56
N LEU A 237 -30.22 25.77 -10.44
CA LEU A 237 -28.99 25.04 -10.18
C LEU A 237 -28.95 23.76 -11.02
N ALA A 238 -28.42 23.88 -12.24
CA ALA A 238 -28.50 22.83 -13.27
C ALA A 238 -27.63 21.61 -12.98
N GLU A 239 -26.46 21.82 -12.37
CA GLU A 239 -25.48 20.76 -12.10
C GLU A 239 -25.05 20.75 -10.63
N LEU A 240 -25.13 19.56 -10.05
CA LEU A 240 -24.62 19.22 -8.73
C LEU A 240 -23.29 18.49 -8.87
N THR A 241 -22.45 18.62 -7.85
CA THR A 241 -21.31 17.72 -7.67
C THR A 241 -21.78 16.37 -7.15
N VAL A 242 -20.94 15.33 -7.29
CA VAL A 242 -21.24 14.01 -6.73
C VAL A 242 -21.43 14.08 -5.22
N LEU A 243 -20.64 14.89 -4.50
CA LEU A 243 -20.80 15.06 -3.05
C LEU A 243 -22.14 15.71 -2.69
N GLU A 244 -22.55 16.72 -3.45
CA GLU A 244 -23.79 17.45 -3.18
C GLU A 244 -25.03 16.59 -3.36
N ASP A 245 -25.07 15.83 -4.46
CA ASP A 245 -26.14 14.87 -4.74
C ASP A 245 -26.15 13.74 -3.71
N MET A 246 -24.98 13.15 -3.45
CA MET A 246 -24.83 12.02 -2.54
C MET A 246 -25.22 12.38 -1.10
N MET A 247 -24.79 13.55 -0.59
CA MET A 247 -24.99 13.93 0.80
C MET A 247 -26.16 14.87 1.04
N GLU A 248 -26.88 15.26 -0.03
CA GLU A 248 -27.94 16.26 -0.01
C GLU A 248 -27.53 17.57 0.70
N ARG A 249 -26.29 18.03 0.48
CA ARG A 249 -25.75 19.27 1.07
C ARG A 249 -24.98 20.08 0.03
N TYR A 250 -25.33 21.35 -0.09
CA TYR A 250 -24.74 22.28 -1.07
C TYR A 250 -23.30 22.69 -0.70
N ASP A 251 -22.50 22.90 -1.75
CA ASP A 251 -21.10 23.31 -1.73
C ASP A 251 -20.19 22.40 -0.87
N LEU A 252 -20.47 21.09 -0.90
CA LEU A 252 -19.64 20.12 -0.20
C LEU A 252 -18.29 19.91 -0.88
N LYS A 253 -17.23 19.99 -0.08
CA LYS A 253 -15.83 19.88 -0.51
C LYS A 253 -15.02 19.06 0.47
N LEU A 254 -14.00 18.37 -0.01
CA LEU A 254 -12.95 17.75 0.78
C LEU A 254 -12.10 18.88 1.42
N ALA A 255 -11.87 18.80 2.72
CA ALA A 255 -11.00 19.75 3.42
C ALA A 255 -9.56 19.73 2.87
N PRO A 256 -8.78 20.83 2.98
CA PRO A 256 -7.39 20.85 2.51
C PRO A 256 -6.50 19.84 3.23
N THR A 257 -6.74 19.60 4.53
CA THR A 257 -5.97 18.67 5.34
C THR A 257 -6.43 17.23 5.09
N ILE A 258 -5.68 16.53 4.24
CA ILE A 258 -5.90 15.12 3.93
C ILE A 258 -4.85 14.24 4.60
N ASN A 259 -5.26 13.07 5.07
CA ASN A 259 -4.42 12.05 5.65
C ASN A 259 -4.37 10.82 4.75
N THR A 260 -3.31 10.03 4.92
CA THR A 260 -3.10 8.78 4.20
C THR A 260 -2.63 7.71 5.18
N GLY A 261 -3.15 6.50 5.04
CA GLY A 261 -2.70 5.32 5.74
C GLY A 261 -2.43 4.18 4.74
N VAL A 262 -1.69 3.18 5.20
CA VAL A 262 -1.64 1.88 4.54
C VAL A 262 -2.25 0.88 5.51
N ASP A 263 -3.22 0.11 5.03
CA ASP A 263 -3.81 -0.97 5.79
C ASP A 263 -3.04 -2.27 5.55
N ASP A 264 -2.10 -2.55 6.44
CA ASP A 264 -1.25 -3.74 6.38
C ASP A 264 -1.96 -5.01 6.93
N ASN A 265 -3.27 -4.96 7.24
CA ASN A 265 -3.99 -6.11 7.83
C ASN A 265 -4.31 -7.26 6.86
N LYS A 266 -3.82 -7.25 5.62
CA LYS A 266 -3.85 -8.45 4.78
C LYS A 266 -2.99 -9.53 5.47
N SER A 267 -3.64 -10.59 5.97
CA SER A 267 -3.02 -11.74 6.66
C SER A 267 -1.98 -12.50 5.82
N THR A 268 -1.86 -12.14 4.53
CA THR A 268 -0.98 -12.71 3.53
C THR A 268 0.13 -11.75 3.06
N ILE A 269 0.32 -10.58 3.69
CA ILE A 269 1.49 -9.74 3.41
C ILE A 269 2.74 -10.46 3.94
N THR A 270 3.27 -11.36 3.14
CA THR A 270 4.72 -11.41 3.05
C THR A 270 5.12 -10.08 2.46
N ASN A 271 5.91 -9.26 3.17
CA ASN A 271 6.58 -8.06 2.65
C ASN A 271 7.58 -8.36 1.51
N ILE A 272 7.36 -9.45 0.79
CA ILE A 272 8.16 -9.98 -0.29
C ILE A 272 7.50 -9.48 -1.57
N PRO A 273 8.11 -8.50 -2.27
CA PRO A 273 7.58 -8.03 -3.53
C PRO A 273 7.64 -9.13 -4.59
N ASP A 274 6.73 -9.04 -5.56
CA ASP A 274 6.90 -9.71 -6.84
C ASP A 274 8.00 -8.97 -7.63
N PHE A 275 8.98 -9.67 -8.18
CA PHE A 275 10.00 -9.03 -9.00
C PHE A 275 9.64 -9.19 -10.47
N VAL A 276 9.25 -8.07 -11.07
CA VAL A 276 8.75 -8.04 -12.44
C VAL A 276 9.77 -7.39 -13.36
N ALA A 277 9.89 -7.88 -14.59
CA ALA A 277 10.84 -7.29 -15.54
C ALA A 277 10.47 -5.84 -15.83
N LYS A 278 11.44 -4.97 -16.09
CA LYS A 278 11.20 -3.56 -16.46
C LYS A 278 10.35 -3.39 -17.73
N SER A 279 10.27 -4.42 -18.57
CA SER A 279 9.44 -4.49 -19.77
C SER A 279 8.03 -5.03 -19.51
N ASP A 280 7.71 -5.46 -18.28
CA ASP A 280 6.39 -6.00 -17.94
C ASP A 280 5.31 -4.93 -18.17
N PRO A 281 4.16 -5.27 -18.78
CA PRO A 281 3.06 -4.33 -18.99
C PRO A 281 2.58 -3.63 -17.71
N ARG A 282 2.68 -4.30 -16.55
CA ARG A 282 2.38 -3.69 -15.23
C ARG A 282 3.29 -2.51 -14.90
N ILE A 283 4.48 -2.43 -15.51
CA ILE A 283 5.44 -1.35 -15.31
C ILE A 283 5.35 -0.29 -16.42
N THR A 284 5.10 -0.72 -17.65
CA THR A 284 5.18 0.15 -18.84
C THR A 284 3.85 0.76 -19.27
N SER A 285 2.73 0.22 -18.79
CA SER A 285 1.39 0.69 -19.16
C SER A 285 0.74 1.42 -17.99
N THR A 286 -0.23 2.28 -18.31
CA THR A 286 -1.17 2.81 -17.32
C THR A 286 -1.99 1.66 -16.74
N ILE A 287 -2.07 1.63 -15.43
CA ILE A 287 -2.87 0.69 -14.65
C ILE A 287 -4.03 1.43 -13.99
N ALA A 288 -5.11 0.70 -13.76
CA ALA A 288 -6.32 1.21 -13.11
C ALA A 288 -6.54 0.44 -11.80
N SER A 289 -6.67 1.18 -10.70
CA SER A 289 -7.03 0.63 -9.40
C SER A 289 -8.41 1.12 -9.01
N GLN A 290 -9.32 0.17 -8.78
CA GLN A 290 -10.64 0.47 -8.25
C GLN A 290 -10.54 0.68 -6.73
N GLY A 291 -11.04 1.82 -6.28
CA GLY A 291 -11.26 2.09 -4.86
C GLY A 291 -12.71 2.43 -4.58
N TYR A 292 -13.02 2.58 -3.29
CA TYR A 292 -14.37 2.90 -2.82
C TYR A 292 -14.36 4.12 -1.93
N PHE A 293 -15.18 5.11 -2.28
CA PHE A 293 -15.37 6.33 -1.50
C PHE A 293 -16.58 6.19 -0.57
N GLN A 294 -16.40 6.58 0.68
CA GLN A 294 -17.42 6.52 1.72
C GLN A 294 -17.29 7.71 2.68
N VAL A 295 -18.42 8.11 3.26
CA VAL A 295 -18.53 9.10 4.33
C VAL A 295 -19.04 8.38 5.58
N PHE A 296 -18.40 8.67 6.71
CA PHE A 296 -18.62 8.03 7.99
C PHE A 296 -19.23 9.04 8.95
N PHE A 297 -20.24 8.59 9.70
CA PHE A 297 -20.96 9.37 10.69
C PHE A 297 -20.89 8.63 12.02
N LEU A 298 -20.03 9.09 12.92
CA LEU A 298 -19.88 8.49 14.23
C LEU A 298 -20.76 9.22 15.25
N ARG A 299 -21.85 8.57 15.67
CA ARG A 299 -22.83 9.05 16.65
C ARG A 299 -22.74 8.26 17.95
N LYS A 300 -23.49 8.66 18.99
CA LYS A 300 -23.61 7.88 20.24
C LYS A 300 -24.12 6.45 20.00
N GLY A 301 -24.97 6.26 18.98
CA GLY A 301 -25.53 4.96 18.59
C GLY A 301 -24.60 4.06 17.76
N GLY A 302 -23.44 4.57 17.33
CA GLY A 302 -22.48 3.81 16.53
C GLY A 302 -22.04 4.54 15.27
N LEU A 303 -21.45 3.78 14.36
CA LEU A 303 -20.91 4.24 13.10
C LEU A 303 -21.90 3.95 11.97
N GLU A 304 -22.41 5.02 11.34
CA GLU A 304 -23.16 4.93 10.10
C GLU A 304 -22.20 5.23 8.93
N ILE A 305 -22.35 4.53 7.81
CA ILE A 305 -21.48 4.66 6.64
C ILE A 305 -22.35 4.85 5.40
N TYR A 306 -22.01 5.85 4.59
CA TYR A 306 -22.73 6.17 3.37
C TYR A 306 -21.77 6.53 2.22
N PRO A 307 -21.94 5.99 1.00
CA PRO A 307 -22.90 4.94 0.66
C PRO A 307 -22.62 3.64 1.42
N SER A 308 -23.64 2.78 1.53
CA SER A 308 -23.49 1.48 2.19
C SER A 308 -22.33 0.69 1.56
N PRO A 309 -21.61 -0.13 2.34
CA PRO A 309 -20.51 -0.93 1.82
C PRO A 309 -20.88 -1.70 0.55
N PRO A 310 -20.01 -1.71 -0.48
CA PRO A 310 -18.59 -1.31 -0.41
C PRO A 310 -18.32 0.20 -0.53
N GLY A 311 -19.32 1.04 -0.85
CA GLY A 311 -19.16 2.48 -1.09
C GLY A 311 -19.30 2.87 -2.56
N LEU A 312 -19.05 4.14 -2.89
CA LEU A 312 -19.06 4.65 -4.26
C LEU A 312 -17.79 4.19 -5.00
N PRO A 313 -17.88 3.35 -6.05
CA PRO A 313 -16.71 2.90 -6.78
C PRO A 313 -16.11 4.03 -7.61
N LEU A 314 -14.81 4.27 -7.46
CA LEU A 314 -14.04 5.21 -8.28
C LEU A 314 -12.78 4.51 -8.81
N THR A 315 -12.43 4.78 -10.07
CA THR A 315 -11.28 4.13 -10.72
C THR A 315 -10.15 5.12 -10.90
N PHE A 316 -9.04 4.91 -10.19
CA PHE A 316 -7.85 5.74 -10.30
C PHE A 316 -6.87 5.13 -11.30
N SER A 317 -6.51 5.90 -12.32
CA SER A 317 -5.55 5.48 -13.35
C SER A 317 -4.19 6.12 -13.14
N TYR A 318 -3.12 5.33 -13.19
CA TYR A 318 -1.75 5.79 -12.90
C TYR A 318 -0.69 4.90 -13.55
N SER A 319 0.58 5.33 -13.55
CA SER A 319 1.68 4.52 -14.08
C SER A 319 2.78 4.33 -13.05
N ILE A 320 3.27 3.10 -12.89
CA ILE A 320 4.41 2.77 -12.03
C ILE A 320 5.71 3.36 -12.60
N SER A 321 5.76 3.68 -13.90
CA SER A 321 6.91 4.38 -14.48
C SER A 321 7.20 5.71 -13.80
N ASP A 322 6.16 6.38 -13.30
CA ASP A 322 6.24 7.75 -12.77
C ASP A 322 6.99 7.78 -11.42
N GLU A 323 6.90 6.69 -10.66
CA GLU A 323 7.62 6.50 -9.40
C GLU A 323 9.15 6.45 -9.59
N ARG A 324 9.62 6.13 -10.80
CA ARG A 324 11.04 5.94 -11.11
C ARG A 324 11.76 7.24 -11.48
N THR A 325 11.03 8.32 -11.73
CA THR A 325 11.55 9.64 -12.11
C THR A 325 11.70 10.61 -10.94
N ALA A 326 11.32 10.19 -9.72
CA ALA A 326 11.42 10.98 -8.49
C ALA A 326 12.67 10.61 -7.67
#